data_AF-A0A8S1GM26-F1
#
_entry.id   AF-A0A8S1GM26-F1
#
_cell.length_a   1.000
_cell.length_b   1.000
_cell.length_c   1.000
_cell.angle_alpha   90.00
_cell.angle_beta   90.00
_cell.angle_gamma   90.00
#
_symmetry.space_group_name_H-M   'P 1'
#
loop_
_entity.id
_entity.type
_entity.pdbx_description
1 polymer ?
#
loop_
_entity_poly.entity_id
_entity_poly.type
_entity_poly.pdbx_seq_one_letter_code
_entity_poly.pdbx_strand_id
1 'polypeptide(L)'
;MSATTVNSFLRSSKLPLIYNSRNTWILRRVFTPEPTLDGFIQKNPNTLQEFQKYETVEYRTNKPAPPVKIILTCDVEGVGHQFDIVDVSSKAARTNLLLSKKAVYASPFDLKYYSEMKEKMAEELSSRIRIPFEFKQMGRELQKTLIPIKVSLNNAWVVNKTTIRSSLRQKGIFVPLDSLHLCQPEISGPSFDLEAKIVRFYIVISKQYIVPMLGRITHISVDEAKQIISPAFSSVPSDDDLRKHGLRPEFPIFSRVPEFDENYPVVEFMKDNAPSKPS
;
A
#
# COMPACT_ATOMS: atom_id res chain seq x y z
N MET A 1 -3.59 -50.76 -33.78
CA MET A 1 -3.69 -50.19 -32.43
C MET A 1 -3.44 -48.69 -32.55
N SER A 2 -4.48 -47.92 -32.24
CA SER A 2 -4.59 -46.47 -32.46
C SER A 2 -3.73 -45.66 -31.51
N ALA A 3 -3.15 -44.58 -32.02
CA ALA A 3 -2.77 -43.41 -31.22
C ALA A 3 -3.10 -42.16 -32.04
N THR A 4 -4.36 -41.75 -31.98
CA THR A 4 -4.81 -40.48 -32.55
C THR A 4 -4.45 -39.36 -31.58
N THR A 5 -3.42 -38.59 -31.92
CA THR A 5 -3.02 -37.39 -31.19
C THR A 5 -4.12 -36.33 -31.28
N VAL A 6 -4.88 -36.17 -30.20
CA VAL A 6 -5.84 -35.08 -30.05
C VAL A 6 -5.07 -33.83 -29.64
N ASN A 7 -4.70 -33.01 -30.63
CA ASN A 7 -4.18 -31.66 -30.38
C ASN A 7 -5.29 -30.82 -29.73
N SER A 8 -5.15 -30.59 -28.44
CA SER A 8 -5.96 -29.65 -27.66
C SER A 8 -5.60 -28.22 -28.10
N PHE A 9 -6.31 -27.74 -29.12
CA PHE A 9 -6.41 -26.31 -29.41
C PHE A 9 -7.15 -25.62 -28.26
N LEU A 10 -6.40 -25.19 -27.23
CA LEU A 10 -6.84 -24.10 -26.37
C LEU A 10 -6.85 -22.84 -27.24
N ARG A 11 -7.95 -22.65 -27.99
CA ARG A 11 -8.32 -21.35 -28.54
C ARG A 11 -8.34 -20.40 -27.36
N SER A 12 -7.35 -19.51 -27.31
CA SER A 12 -7.41 -18.26 -26.56
C SER A 12 -8.58 -17.47 -27.13
N SER A 13 -9.80 -17.77 -26.67
CA SER A 13 -10.91 -16.86 -26.80
C SER A 13 -10.58 -15.70 -25.88
N LYS A 14 -9.92 -14.69 -26.44
CA LYS A 14 -10.06 -13.32 -25.96
C LYS A 14 -11.53 -12.94 -26.16
N LEU A 15 -12.43 -13.51 -25.34
CA LEU A 15 -13.71 -12.89 -25.12
C LEU A 15 -13.38 -11.48 -24.66
N PRO A 16 -13.85 -10.43 -25.34
CA PRO A 16 -13.70 -9.10 -24.77
C PRO A 16 -14.32 -9.20 -23.39
N LEU A 17 -13.53 -8.93 -22.36
CA LEU A 17 -14.10 -8.56 -21.07
C LEU A 17 -14.97 -7.35 -21.41
N ILE A 18 -16.27 -7.59 -21.59
CA ILE A 18 -17.26 -6.55 -21.80
C ILE A 18 -17.23 -5.80 -20.48
N TYR A 19 -16.40 -4.78 -20.41
CA TYR A 19 -16.45 -3.83 -19.33
C TYR A 19 -17.85 -3.22 -19.41
N ASN A 20 -18.69 -3.54 -18.43
CA ASN A 20 -19.97 -2.88 -18.24
C ASN A 20 -19.68 -1.39 -18.00
N SER A 21 -19.64 -0.63 -19.09
CA SER A 21 -19.56 0.82 -19.06
C SER A 21 -20.97 1.34 -18.86
N ARG A 22 -21.11 2.35 -18.01
CA ARG A 22 -22.38 3.08 -17.92
C ARG A 22 -22.49 3.88 -19.20
N ASN A 23 -23.33 3.46 -20.14
CA ASN A 23 -23.57 4.13 -21.42
C ASN A 23 -25.07 4.34 -21.67
N THR A 24 -25.88 4.38 -20.61
CA THR A 24 -27.33 4.52 -20.70
C THR A 24 -27.73 5.95 -21.04
N TRP A 25 -28.40 6.12 -22.18
CA TRP A 25 -29.07 7.34 -22.59
C TRP A 25 -30.55 7.27 -22.19
N ILE A 26 -31.03 8.29 -21.50
CA ILE A 26 -32.45 8.47 -21.20
C ILE A 26 -32.99 9.45 -22.25
N LEU A 27 -33.91 8.95 -23.06
CA LEU A 27 -34.51 9.66 -24.17
C LEU A 27 -35.99 9.94 -23.88
N ARG A 28 -36.49 11.08 -24.35
CA ARG A 28 -37.91 11.42 -24.35
C ARG A 28 -38.37 11.58 -25.79
N ARG A 29 -39.54 11.05 -26.13
CA ARG A 29 -40.14 11.28 -27.45
C ARG A 29 -40.47 12.76 -27.60
N VAL A 30 -40.11 13.34 -28.74
CA VAL A 30 -40.49 14.73 -29.08
C VAL A 30 -41.99 14.80 -29.36
N PHE A 31 -42.50 13.83 -30.12
CA PHE A 31 -43.93 13.66 -30.41
C PHE A 31 -44.45 12.41 -29.71
N THR A 32 -45.37 12.61 -28.76
CA THR A 32 -45.98 11.50 -28.02
C THR A 32 -47.24 11.07 -28.76
N PRO A 33 -47.35 9.80 -29.22
CA PRO A 33 -48.57 9.33 -29.84
C PRO A 33 -49.71 9.34 -28.81
N GLU A 34 -50.94 9.55 -29.28
CA GLU A 34 -52.11 9.40 -28.43
C GLU A 34 -52.15 8.00 -27.80
N PRO A 35 -52.51 7.89 -26.52
CA PRO A 35 -52.59 6.61 -25.84
C PRO A 35 -53.57 5.69 -26.58
N THR A 36 -53.18 4.43 -26.72
CA THR A 36 -54.10 3.43 -27.28
C THR A 36 -55.23 3.22 -26.29
N LEU A 37 -56.48 3.26 -26.77
CA LEU A 37 -57.65 3.02 -25.94
C LEU A 37 -57.61 1.62 -25.31
N ASP A 38 -58.15 1.49 -24.12
CA ASP A 38 -58.19 0.23 -23.39
C ASP A 38 -58.93 -0.84 -24.21
N GLY A 39 -58.36 -2.04 -24.28
CA GLY A 39 -58.90 -3.17 -25.04
C GLY A 39 -58.53 -3.20 -26.53
N PHE A 40 -57.89 -2.16 -27.06
CA PHE A 40 -57.35 -2.16 -28.43
C PHE A 40 -55.89 -2.60 -28.47
N ILE A 41 -55.48 -3.15 -29.63
CA ILE A 41 -54.09 -3.57 -29.86
C ILE A 41 -53.20 -2.32 -29.91
N GLN A 42 -52.09 -2.36 -29.16
CA GLN A 42 -51.11 -1.28 -29.13
C GLN A 42 -50.62 -0.94 -30.54
N LYS A 43 -50.78 0.33 -30.95
CA LYS A 43 -50.28 0.80 -32.24
C LYS A 43 -48.75 0.70 -32.28
N ASN A 44 -48.20 0.18 -33.38
CA ASN A 44 -46.75 0.06 -33.54
C ASN A 44 -46.12 1.46 -33.55
N PRO A 45 -45.17 1.77 -32.64
CA PRO A 45 -44.55 3.10 -32.56
C PRO A 45 -43.70 3.48 -33.77
N ASN A 46 -43.36 2.53 -34.64
CA ASN A 46 -42.62 2.78 -35.89
C ASN A 46 -43.52 3.08 -37.09
N THR A 47 -44.83 3.27 -36.88
CA THR A 47 -45.78 3.59 -37.97
C THR A 47 -45.49 4.95 -38.61
N LEU A 48 -45.07 5.95 -37.83
CA LEU A 48 -44.72 7.28 -38.33
C LEU A 48 -43.29 7.65 -37.93
N GLN A 49 -42.56 8.26 -38.87
CA GLN A 49 -41.19 8.73 -38.64
C GLN A 49 -41.12 9.82 -37.57
N GLU A 50 -42.19 10.59 -37.38
CA GLU A 50 -42.26 11.62 -36.33
C GLU A 50 -42.19 11.03 -34.92
N PHE A 51 -42.77 9.85 -34.70
CA PHE A 51 -42.72 9.14 -33.42
C PHE A 51 -41.34 8.54 -33.10
N GLN A 52 -40.44 8.51 -34.09
CA GLN A 52 -39.06 8.07 -33.94
C GLN A 52 -38.10 9.22 -33.60
N LYS A 53 -38.60 10.46 -33.46
CA LYS A 53 -37.79 11.61 -33.02
C LYS A 53 -37.69 11.61 -31.50
N TYR A 54 -36.46 11.52 -31.01
CA TYR A 54 -36.14 11.51 -29.58
C TYR A 54 -35.26 12.70 -29.21
N GLU A 55 -35.53 13.28 -28.05
CA GLU A 55 -34.69 14.26 -27.38
C GLU A 55 -33.92 13.58 -26.25
N THR A 56 -32.64 13.90 -26.10
CA THR A 56 -31.83 13.42 -24.98
C THR A 56 -32.17 14.20 -23.72
N VAL A 57 -32.75 13.51 -22.73
CA VAL A 57 -33.05 14.11 -21.42
C VAL A 57 -31.85 14.02 -20.49
N GLU A 58 -31.24 12.83 -20.42
CA GLU A 58 -30.13 12.59 -19.50
C GLU A 58 -29.17 11.55 -20.07
N TYR A 59 -27.88 11.81 -19.88
CA TYR A 59 -26.83 10.83 -20.09
C TYR A 59 -26.27 10.37 -18.75
N ARG A 60 -26.54 9.11 -18.36
CA ARG A 60 -26.18 8.60 -17.02
C ARG A 60 -24.69 8.50 -16.77
N THR A 61 -23.87 8.53 -17.81
CA THR A 61 -22.40 8.46 -17.72
C THR A 61 -21.81 9.74 -17.12
N ASN A 62 -22.43 10.89 -17.38
CA ASN A 62 -21.98 12.17 -16.84
C ASN A 62 -22.18 12.28 -15.33
N LYS A 63 -23.11 11.49 -14.76
CA LYS A 63 -23.34 11.47 -13.33
C LYS A 63 -22.40 10.49 -12.64
N PRO A 64 -21.70 10.89 -11.55
CA PRO A 64 -20.83 10.01 -10.81
C PRO A 64 -21.60 8.78 -10.30
N ALA A 65 -20.89 7.66 -10.16
CA ALA A 65 -21.49 6.46 -9.57
C ALA A 65 -21.71 6.64 -8.08
N PRO A 66 -22.91 6.31 -7.57
CA PRO A 66 -23.12 6.32 -6.13
C PRO A 66 -22.15 5.32 -5.48
N PRO A 67 -21.70 5.62 -4.26
CA PRO A 67 -20.94 4.67 -3.47
C PRO A 67 -21.79 3.43 -3.17
N VAL A 68 -21.10 2.31 -2.93
CA VAL A 68 -21.74 1.02 -2.63
C VAL A 68 -21.36 0.63 -1.21
N LYS A 69 -22.39 0.29 -0.42
CA LYS A 69 -22.23 -0.30 0.91
C LYS A 69 -21.78 -1.74 0.79
N ILE A 70 -20.64 -2.04 1.40
CA ILE A 70 -20.07 -3.38 1.46
C ILE A 70 -19.65 -3.72 2.89
N ILE A 71 -19.59 -5.01 3.18
CA ILE A 71 -19.07 -5.57 4.43
C ILE A 71 -17.72 -6.21 4.11
N LEU A 72 -16.68 -5.82 4.85
CA LEU A 72 -15.35 -6.40 4.66
C LEU A 72 -15.29 -7.79 5.30
N THR A 73 -14.79 -8.79 4.57
CA THR A 73 -14.59 -10.15 5.08
C THR A 73 -13.19 -10.34 5.66
N CYS A 74 -12.24 -9.49 5.30
CA CYS A 74 -10.88 -9.48 5.83
C CYS A 74 -10.40 -8.04 6.07
N ASP A 75 -9.30 -7.88 6.79
CA ASP A 75 -8.66 -6.58 6.98
C ASP A 75 -8.08 -6.08 5.65
N VAL A 76 -8.51 -4.90 5.20
CA VAL A 76 -8.08 -4.30 3.93
C VAL A 76 -7.38 -2.98 4.21
N GLU A 77 -6.10 -2.91 3.83
CA GLU A 77 -5.26 -1.72 3.96
C GLU A 77 -5.91 -0.48 3.32
N GLY A 78 -6.04 0.59 4.10
CA GLY A 78 -6.60 1.87 3.65
C GLY A 78 -8.12 1.90 3.45
N VAL A 79 -8.84 0.81 3.72
CA VAL A 79 -10.31 0.75 3.59
C VAL A 79 -10.99 0.52 4.93
N GLY A 80 -10.55 -0.49 5.70
CA GLY A 80 -11.18 -0.81 6.98
C GLY A 80 -10.82 -2.19 7.51
N HIS A 81 -11.44 -2.56 8.62
CA HIS A 81 -11.20 -3.84 9.29
C HIS A 81 -12.26 -4.89 8.94
N GLN A 82 -11.93 -6.14 9.24
CA GLN A 82 -12.85 -7.26 9.08
C GLN A 82 -14.19 -7.00 9.80
N PHE A 83 -15.28 -7.26 9.09
CA PHE A 83 -16.68 -7.04 9.46
C PHE A 83 -17.12 -5.57 9.64
N ASP A 84 -16.33 -4.61 9.14
CA ASP A 84 -16.79 -3.23 9.06
C ASP A 84 -17.65 -2.99 7.81
N ILE A 85 -18.65 -2.13 7.95
CA ILE A 85 -19.52 -1.67 6.88
C ILE A 85 -18.94 -0.36 6.34
N VAL A 86 -18.53 -0.36 5.08
CA VAL A 86 -17.86 0.79 4.45
C VAL A 86 -18.56 1.19 3.17
N ASP A 87 -18.67 2.49 2.95
CA ASP A 87 -19.12 3.09 1.69
C ASP A 87 -17.91 3.32 0.78
N VAL A 88 -17.80 2.58 -0.31
CA VAL A 88 -16.68 2.68 -1.25
C VAL A 88 -17.15 3.04 -2.67
N SER A 89 -16.23 3.52 -3.50
CA SER A 89 -16.54 3.75 -4.91
C SER A 89 -16.97 2.47 -5.63
N SER A 90 -17.99 2.58 -6.48
CA SER A 90 -18.53 1.47 -7.28
C SER A 90 -17.47 0.71 -8.09
N LYS A 91 -16.41 1.39 -8.56
CA LYS A 91 -15.30 0.79 -9.32
C LYS A 91 -14.38 0.00 -8.40
N ALA A 92 -13.94 0.58 -7.29
CA ALA A 92 -13.09 -0.09 -6.32
C ALA A 92 -13.77 -1.32 -5.70
N ALA A 93 -15.06 -1.23 -5.36
CA ALA A 93 -15.86 -2.35 -4.88
C ALA A 93 -15.80 -3.53 -5.86
N ARG A 94 -16.17 -3.32 -7.13
CA ARG A 94 -16.29 -4.40 -8.12
C ARG A 94 -14.95 -4.96 -8.53
N THR A 95 -13.95 -4.12 -8.78
CA THR A 95 -12.65 -4.57 -9.30
C THR A 95 -11.76 -5.17 -8.22
N ASN A 96 -11.67 -4.53 -7.05
CA ASN A 96 -10.66 -4.88 -6.05
C ASN A 96 -11.21 -5.68 -4.87
N LEU A 97 -12.45 -5.45 -4.44
CA LEU A 97 -12.96 -5.98 -3.16
C LEU A 97 -13.89 -7.19 -3.36
N LEU A 98 -14.93 -7.03 -4.16
CA LEU A 98 -15.92 -8.08 -4.41
C LEU A 98 -15.33 -9.20 -5.27
N LEU A 99 -14.63 -8.86 -6.36
CA LEU A 99 -14.03 -9.85 -7.26
C LEU A 99 -12.96 -10.69 -6.56
N SER A 100 -12.20 -10.08 -5.64
CA SER A 100 -11.18 -10.78 -4.84
C SER A 100 -11.74 -11.47 -3.60
N LYS A 101 -13.06 -11.43 -3.39
CA LYS A 101 -13.76 -11.98 -2.20
C LYS A 101 -13.28 -11.39 -0.87
N LYS A 102 -12.74 -10.17 -0.88
CA LYS A 102 -12.35 -9.41 0.32
C LYS A 102 -13.54 -8.71 0.97
N ALA A 103 -14.64 -8.56 0.24
CA ALA A 103 -15.86 -7.95 0.74
C ALA A 103 -17.11 -8.62 0.13
N VAL A 104 -18.23 -8.42 0.80
CA VAL A 104 -19.57 -8.83 0.37
C VAL A 104 -20.48 -7.61 0.31
N TYR A 105 -21.55 -7.66 -0.48
CA TYR A 105 -22.55 -6.60 -0.47
C TYR A 105 -23.23 -6.49 0.90
N ALA A 106 -23.65 -5.28 1.28
CA ALA A 106 -24.45 -5.08 2.48
C ALA A 106 -25.93 -5.46 2.26
N SER A 107 -26.19 -6.74 1.98
CA SER A 107 -27.55 -7.29 1.91
C SER A 107 -28.17 -7.37 3.32
N PRO A 108 -29.50 -7.22 3.49
CA PRO A 108 -30.15 -7.42 4.79
C PRO A 108 -29.85 -8.78 5.44
N PHE A 109 -29.61 -9.82 4.64
CA PHE A 109 -29.20 -11.13 5.12
C PHE A 109 -27.76 -11.12 5.63
N ASP A 110 -26.82 -10.61 4.83
CA ASP A 110 -25.40 -10.56 5.16
C ASP A 110 -25.12 -9.67 6.38
N LEU A 111 -25.86 -8.57 6.52
CA LEU A 111 -25.76 -7.69 7.69
C LEU A 111 -26.03 -8.43 8.99
N LYS A 112 -27.07 -9.28 9.03
CA LYS A 112 -27.39 -10.10 10.21
C LYS A 112 -26.30 -11.14 10.45
N TYR A 113 -25.98 -11.92 9.42
CA TYR A 113 -24.98 -12.98 9.51
C TYR A 113 -23.63 -12.48 10.02
N TYR A 114 -23.09 -11.40 9.43
CA TYR A 114 -21.79 -10.87 9.81
C TYR A 114 -21.82 -10.10 11.13
N SER A 115 -22.96 -9.55 11.55
CA SER A 115 -23.10 -8.98 12.90
C SER A 115 -22.95 -10.04 13.99
N GLU A 116 -23.62 -11.18 13.84
CA GLU A 116 -23.50 -12.32 14.77
C GLU A 116 -22.08 -12.91 14.77
N MET A 117 -21.43 -12.98 13.60
CA MET A 117 -20.04 -13.42 13.52
C MET A 117 -19.06 -12.45 14.20
N LYS A 118 -19.28 -11.14 14.05
CA LYS A 118 -18.46 -10.11 14.69
C LYS A 118 -18.52 -10.20 16.21
N GLU A 119 -19.70 -10.48 16.76
CA GLU A 119 -19.88 -10.71 18.19
C GLU A 119 -19.16 -11.98 18.67
N LYS A 120 -19.31 -13.09 17.94
CA LYS A 120 -18.62 -14.36 18.28
C LYS A 120 -17.10 -14.24 18.23
N MET A 121 -16.57 -13.44 17.31
CA MET A 121 -15.12 -13.26 17.10
C MET A 121 -14.57 -11.99 17.78
N ALA A 122 -15.33 -11.34 18.67
CA ALA A 122 -14.93 -10.06 19.26
C ALA A 122 -13.58 -10.15 20.00
N GLU A 123 -13.37 -11.22 20.75
CA GLU A 123 -12.13 -11.45 21.51
C GLU A 123 -10.92 -11.63 20.59
N GLU A 124 -11.03 -12.51 19.58
CA GLU A 124 -9.98 -12.71 18.58
C GLU A 124 -9.68 -11.44 17.78
N LEU A 125 -10.72 -10.68 17.44
CA LEU A 125 -10.53 -9.41 16.75
C LEU A 125 -9.81 -8.42 17.65
N SER A 126 -10.06 -8.40 18.95
CA SER A 126 -9.42 -7.47 19.88
C SER A 126 -7.94 -7.80 20.15
N SER A 127 -7.55 -9.08 20.06
CA SER A 127 -6.17 -9.53 20.31
C SER A 127 -5.22 -9.28 19.14
N ARG A 128 -5.74 -9.14 17.92
CA ARG A 128 -4.92 -8.84 16.73
C ARG A 128 -4.32 -7.43 16.81
N ILE A 129 -3.01 -7.33 16.63
CA ILE A 129 -2.30 -6.06 16.51
C ILE A 129 -2.64 -5.43 15.17
N ARG A 130 -3.49 -4.40 15.18
CA ARG A 130 -3.84 -3.61 13.99
C ARG A 130 -2.94 -2.39 13.89
N ILE A 131 -2.06 -2.41 12.90
CA ILE A 131 -1.21 -1.26 12.58
C ILE A 131 -2.03 -0.29 11.70
N PRO A 132 -2.16 1.00 12.09
CA PRO A 132 -2.85 1.96 11.26
C PRO A 132 -2.17 2.11 9.89
N PHE A 133 -2.96 2.35 8.85
CA PHE A 133 -2.50 2.37 7.46
C PHE A 133 -1.36 3.38 7.24
N GLU A 134 -1.47 4.58 7.81
CA GLU A 134 -0.46 5.64 7.70
C GLU A 134 0.91 5.17 8.21
N PHE A 135 0.96 4.51 9.38
CA PHE A 135 2.22 3.97 9.92
C PHE A 135 2.79 2.89 9.00
N LYS A 136 1.95 2.03 8.44
CA LYS A 136 2.39 0.97 7.51
C LYS A 136 2.97 1.57 6.23
N GLN A 137 2.33 2.58 5.67
CA GLN A 137 2.78 3.29 4.47
C GLN A 137 4.11 3.99 4.74
N MET A 138 4.20 4.78 5.83
CA MET A 138 5.43 5.44 6.25
C MET A 138 6.57 4.45 6.49
N GLY A 139 6.31 3.33 7.17
CA GLY A 139 7.31 2.29 7.41
C GLY A 139 7.85 1.71 6.11
N ARG A 140 6.99 1.39 5.14
CA ARG A 140 7.40 0.87 3.83
C ARG A 140 8.26 1.86 3.06
N GLU A 141 7.89 3.14 3.07
CA GLU A 141 8.65 4.21 2.40
C GLU A 141 10.02 4.43 3.03
N LEU A 142 10.08 4.47 4.36
CA LEU A 142 11.33 4.60 5.11
C LEU A 142 12.25 3.38 4.91
N GLN A 143 11.73 2.16 4.96
CA GLN A 143 12.52 0.95 4.72
C GLN A 143 13.09 0.85 3.30
N LYS A 144 12.34 1.32 2.31
CA LYS A 144 12.80 1.37 0.91
C LYS A 144 13.92 2.39 0.73
N THR A 145 14.02 3.39 1.60
CA THR A 145 14.94 4.51 1.45
C THR A 145 16.28 4.21 2.10
N LEU A 146 17.32 4.02 1.29
CA LEU A 146 18.71 3.95 1.75
C LEU A 146 19.28 5.36 1.93
N ILE A 147 19.77 5.68 3.13
CA ILE A 147 20.26 7.02 3.46
C ILE A 147 21.79 7.11 3.23
N PRO A 148 22.27 7.96 2.30
CA PRO A 148 23.70 8.19 2.15
C PRO A 148 24.20 9.06 3.31
N ILE A 149 25.05 8.48 4.16
CA ILE A 149 25.71 9.17 5.26
C ILE A 149 26.98 9.80 4.70
N LYS A 150 26.91 11.09 4.39
CA LYS A 150 28.04 11.84 3.83
C LYS A 150 29.02 12.20 4.95
N VAL A 151 30.25 11.71 4.81
CA VAL A 151 31.34 11.94 5.77
C VAL A 151 32.57 12.49 5.07
N SER A 152 33.41 13.25 5.77
CA SER A 152 34.60 13.83 5.14
C SER A 152 35.66 12.76 4.86
N LEU A 153 36.35 12.85 3.71
CA LEU A 153 37.53 12.03 3.44
C LEU A 153 38.77 12.51 4.22
N ASN A 154 38.90 13.82 4.42
CA ASN A 154 40.14 14.44 4.92
C ASN A 154 40.11 14.67 6.43
N ASN A 155 38.93 14.96 6.99
CA ASN A 155 38.78 15.28 8.40
C ASN A 155 38.33 14.05 9.19
N ALA A 156 38.82 13.91 10.41
CA ALA A 156 38.33 12.88 11.32
C ALA A 156 36.84 13.13 11.66
N TRP A 157 36.07 12.05 11.73
CA TRP A 157 34.64 12.11 12.00
C TRP A 157 34.18 10.90 12.83
N VAL A 158 33.09 11.10 13.55
CA VAL A 158 32.38 10.05 14.29
C VAL A 158 30.91 10.06 13.86
N VAL A 159 30.36 8.89 13.52
CA VAL A 159 28.95 8.76 13.14
C VAL A 159 28.09 8.84 14.39
N ASN A 160 27.59 10.05 14.65
CA ASN A 160 26.66 10.36 15.73
C ASN A 160 25.23 10.50 15.22
N LYS A 161 24.27 10.55 16.16
CA LYS A 161 22.85 10.84 15.87
C LYS A 161 22.68 12.12 15.04
N THR A 162 23.52 13.14 15.30
CA THR A 162 23.52 14.42 14.57
C THR A 162 23.93 14.26 13.10
N THR A 163 24.94 13.45 12.81
CA THR A 163 25.42 13.18 11.45
C THR A 163 24.33 12.48 10.61
N ILE A 164 23.64 11.50 11.21
CA ILE A 164 22.54 10.80 10.55
C ILE A 164 21.34 11.73 10.37
N ARG A 165 21.01 12.56 11.36
CA ARG A 165 19.96 13.57 11.25
C ARG A 165 20.22 14.53 10.09
N SER A 166 21.45 15.01 9.93
CA SER A 166 21.83 15.85 8.80
C SER A 166 21.67 15.13 7.46
N SER A 167 22.02 13.85 7.40
CA SER A 167 21.86 13.02 6.19
C SER A 167 20.38 12.75 5.85
N LEU A 168 19.54 12.51 6.86
CA LEU A 168 18.08 12.38 6.71
C LEU A 168 17.46 13.68 6.18
N ARG A 169 17.88 14.83 6.70
CA ARG A 169 17.43 16.16 6.23
C ARG A 169 17.79 16.40 4.76
N GLN A 170 18.97 15.97 4.31
CA GLN A 170 19.34 16.06 2.89
C GLN A 170 18.43 15.24 1.98
N LYS A 171 17.78 14.19 2.52
CA LYS A 171 16.77 13.39 1.80
C LYS A 171 15.33 13.90 2.01
N GLY A 172 15.15 15.01 2.72
CA GLY A 172 13.83 15.61 3.00
C GLY A 172 13.08 15.00 4.18
N ILE A 173 13.75 14.16 4.99
CA ILE A 173 13.13 13.49 6.15
C ILE A 173 13.51 14.26 7.42
N PHE A 174 12.52 14.82 8.12
CA PHE A 174 12.71 15.62 9.32
C PHE A 174 12.37 14.83 10.58
N VAL A 175 13.38 14.59 11.42
CA VAL A 175 13.27 13.70 12.59
C VAL A 175 13.88 14.38 13.82
N PRO A 176 13.23 14.32 15.01
CA PRO A 176 13.80 14.77 16.27
C PRO A 176 14.93 13.83 16.73
N LEU A 177 15.91 14.37 17.47
CA LEU A 177 17.11 13.59 17.84
C LEU A 177 16.76 12.41 18.75
N ASP A 178 15.73 12.58 19.57
CA ASP A 178 15.33 11.64 20.63
C ASP A 178 14.72 10.37 20.05
N SER A 179 14.08 10.49 18.89
CA SER A 179 13.50 9.36 18.15
C SER A 179 14.51 8.52 17.36
N LEU A 180 15.79 8.95 17.31
CA LEU A 180 16.83 8.28 16.54
C LEU A 180 17.71 7.43 17.46
N HIS A 181 17.83 6.13 17.15
CA HIS A 181 18.65 5.20 17.91
C HIS A 181 19.66 4.51 16.99
N LEU A 182 20.93 4.48 17.42
CA LEU A 182 22.05 3.91 16.68
C LEU A 182 22.39 2.53 17.21
N CYS A 183 22.52 1.53 16.32
CA CYS A 183 22.76 0.14 16.71
C CYS A 183 24.24 -0.21 16.90
N GLN A 184 25.13 0.49 16.20
CA GLN A 184 26.56 0.20 16.14
C GLN A 184 27.37 1.10 17.09
N PRO A 185 28.50 0.60 17.62
CA PRO A 185 29.45 1.43 18.35
C PRO A 185 29.96 2.57 17.45
N GLU A 186 30.41 3.66 18.06
CA GLU A 186 30.91 4.86 17.40
C GLU A 186 31.85 4.52 16.23
N ILE A 187 31.35 4.67 15.00
CA ILE A 187 32.16 4.44 13.80
C ILE A 187 32.99 5.70 13.60
N SER A 188 34.30 5.58 13.78
CA SER A 188 35.26 6.64 13.54
C SER A 188 35.98 6.44 12.22
N GLY A 189 36.12 7.53 11.46
CA GLY A 189 36.98 7.63 10.29
C GLY A 189 38.06 8.70 10.47
N PRO A 190 38.90 8.95 9.47
CA PRO A 190 38.68 8.68 8.06
C PRO A 190 39.44 7.43 7.58
N SER A 191 38.72 6.40 7.18
CA SER A 191 39.31 5.19 6.59
C SER A 191 38.52 4.78 5.35
N PHE A 192 39.22 4.60 4.23
CA PHE A 192 38.63 4.24 2.95
C PHE A 192 37.87 2.89 3.01
N ASP A 193 38.27 1.99 3.89
CA ASP A 193 37.62 0.69 4.09
C ASP A 193 36.17 0.79 4.59
N LEU A 194 35.77 1.96 5.12
CA LEU A 194 34.40 2.24 5.54
C LEU A 194 33.52 2.76 4.40
N GLU A 195 34.08 3.02 3.22
CA GLU A 195 33.29 3.39 2.04
C GLU A 195 32.28 2.29 1.72
N ALA A 196 31.06 2.69 1.37
CA ALA A 196 29.97 1.78 1.07
C ALA A 196 29.53 0.85 2.24
N LYS A 197 30.07 1.01 3.44
CA LYS A 197 29.63 0.23 4.61
C LYS A 197 28.18 0.57 4.98
N ILE A 198 27.40 -0.48 5.21
CA ILE A 198 26.00 -0.35 5.63
C ILE A 198 25.92 -0.25 7.17
N VAL A 199 25.23 0.76 7.64
CA VAL A 199 24.97 1.05 9.06
C VAL A 199 23.47 0.95 9.31
N ARG A 200 23.09 0.25 10.38
CA ARG A 200 21.70 0.18 10.82
C ARG A 200 21.40 1.21 11.90
N PHE A 201 20.26 1.88 11.75
CA PHE A 201 19.70 2.76 12.76
C PHE A 201 18.18 2.61 12.81
N TYR A 202 17.58 3.03 13.92
CA TYR A 202 16.17 2.91 14.19
C TYR A 202 15.55 4.29 14.32
N ILE A 203 14.36 4.45 13.75
CA ILE A 203 13.52 5.63 13.93
C ILE A 203 12.25 5.21 14.65
N VAL A 204 11.92 5.93 15.72
CA VAL A 204 10.67 5.77 16.47
C VAL A 204 9.67 6.81 16.03
N ILE A 205 8.53 6.38 15.48
CA ILE A 205 7.43 7.26 15.08
C ILE A 205 6.37 7.26 16.20
N SER A 206 6.04 8.45 16.70
CA SER A 206 4.99 8.68 17.69
C SER A 206 5.09 7.81 18.96
N LYS A 207 6.31 7.40 19.35
CA LYS A 207 6.57 6.49 20.49
C LYS A 207 5.88 5.12 20.39
N GLN A 208 5.37 4.74 19.21
CA GLN A 208 4.55 3.55 18.99
C GLN A 208 5.07 2.64 17.88
N TYR A 209 5.84 3.17 16.93
CA TYR A 209 6.26 2.41 15.76
C TYR A 209 7.76 2.53 15.53
N ILE A 210 8.46 1.40 15.62
CA ILE A 210 9.91 1.32 15.40
C ILE A 210 10.15 0.88 13.96
N VAL A 211 10.90 1.69 13.21
CA VAL A 211 11.27 1.40 11.82
C VAL A 211 12.78 1.19 11.72
N PRO A 212 13.24 -0.01 11.33
CA PRO A 212 14.65 -0.24 11.01
C PRO A 212 14.97 0.40 9.66
N MET A 213 15.96 1.27 9.65
CA MET A 213 16.47 1.92 8.44
C MET A 213 17.95 1.59 8.22
N LEU A 214 18.36 1.76 6.97
CA LEU A 214 19.72 1.48 6.53
C LEU A 214 20.36 2.78 6.02
N GLY A 215 21.57 3.01 6.48
CA GLY A 215 22.45 4.07 6.01
C GLY A 215 23.65 3.47 5.29
N ARG A 216 24.16 4.14 4.26
CA ARG A 216 25.41 3.77 3.58
C ARG A 216 26.41 4.89 3.76
N ILE A 217 27.59 4.58 4.28
CA ILE A 217 28.65 5.58 4.42
C ILE A 217 29.21 5.92 3.04
N THR A 218 29.32 7.21 2.76
CA THR A 218 29.88 7.76 1.52
C THR A 218 30.82 8.90 1.84
N HIS A 219 32.07 8.79 1.45
CA HIS A 219 33.06 9.84 1.64
C HIS A 219 32.86 10.97 0.62
N ILE A 220 32.92 12.20 1.12
CA ILE A 220 32.92 13.42 0.32
C ILE A 220 34.27 14.13 0.45
N SER A 221 34.78 14.58 -0.69
CA SER A 221 35.96 15.43 -0.80
C SER A 221 35.59 16.71 -1.56
N VAL A 222 36.24 17.82 -1.18
CA VAL A 222 36.16 19.10 -1.91
C VAL A 222 36.89 18.99 -3.25
N ASP A 223 37.99 18.22 -3.28
CA ASP A 223 38.73 17.96 -4.51
C ASP A 223 37.92 17.04 -5.44
N GLU A 224 37.49 17.55 -6.58
CA GLU A 224 36.74 16.79 -7.60
C GLU A 224 37.50 15.53 -8.05
N ALA A 225 38.83 15.60 -8.13
CA ALA A 225 39.69 14.47 -8.49
C ALA A 225 39.69 13.32 -7.45
N LYS A 226 39.30 13.60 -6.20
CA LYS A 226 39.22 12.62 -5.11
C LYS A 226 37.77 12.18 -4.83
N GLN A 227 36.80 12.65 -5.62
CA GLN A 227 35.42 12.20 -5.47
C GLN A 227 35.30 10.77 -5.96
N ILE A 228 34.87 9.89 -5.04
CA ILE A 228 34.60 8.50 -5.35
C ILE A 228 33.20 8.44 -5.96
N ILE A 229 33.10 7.85 -7.15
CA ILE A 229 31.80 7.53 -7.76
C ILE A 229 31.22 6.33 -7.00
N SER A 230 30.42 6.59 -5.96
CA SER A 230 29.75 5.52 -5.22
C SER A 230 28.69 4.84 -6.12
N PRO A 231 28.50 3.51 -6.00
CA PRO A 231 27.51 2.78 -6.79
C PRO A 231 26.08 3.27 -6.50
N ALA A 232 25.20 3.12 -7.49
CA ALA A 232 23.86 3.71 -7.55
C ALA A 232 23.10 3.71 -6.20
N PHE A 233 22.73 4.91 -5.76
CA PHE A 233 22.11 5.23 -4.46
C PHE A 233 20.71 4.64 -4.20
N SER A 234 20.17 3.82 -5.10
CA SER A 234 18.73 3.53 -5.16
C SER A 234 18.32 2.07 -5.01
N SER A 235 19.25 1.11 -4.96
CA SER A 235 18.87 -0.28 -4.71
C SER A 235 18.80 -0.55 -3.21
N VAL A 236 17.67 -1.10 -2.77
CA VAL A 236 17.55 -1.71 -1.44
C VAL A 236 18.60 -2.83 -1.38
N PRO A 237 19.46 -2.88 -0.35
CA PRO A 237 20.49 -3.91 -0.23
C PRO A 237 19.85 -5.31 -0.22
N SER A 238 20.48 -6.26 -0.94
CA SER A 238 20.06 -7.66 -0.88
C SER A 238 20.38 -8.25 0.49
N ASP A 239 19.70 -9.33 0.89
CA ASP A 239 19.98 -10.04 2.14
C ASP A 239 21.45 -10.50 2.24
N ASP A 240 22.06 -10.85 1.10
CA ASP A 240 23.47 -11.22 1.06
C ASP A 240 24.41 -10.03 1.31
N ASP A 241 24.02 -8.82 0.91
CA ASP A 241 24.78 -7.60 1.20
C ASP A 241 24.69 -7.24 2.68
N LEU A 242 23.52 -7.44 3.29
CA LEU A 242 23.36 -7.29 4.75
C LEU A 242 24.27 -8.27 5.50
N ARG A 243 24.33 -9.53 5.07
CA ARG A 243 25.20 -10.56 5.67
C ARG A 243 26.68 -10.22 5.58
N LYS A 244 27.15 -9.67 4.45
CA LYS A 244 28.55 -9.18 4.30
C LYS A 244 28.92 -8.13 5.35
N HIS A 245 27.95 -7.32 5.77
CA HIS A 245 28.13 -6.29 6.79
C HIS A 245 27.71 -6.74 8.20
N GLY A 246 27.42 -8.03 8.41
CA GLY A 246 27.04 -8.59 9.71
C GLY A 246 25.65 -8.17 10.20
N LEU A 247 24.77 -7.72 9.31
CA LEU A 247 23.41 -7.29 9.61
C LEU A 247 22.39 -8.40 9.28
N ARG A 248 21.37 -8.56 10.13
CA ARG A 248 20.24 -9.49 9.91
C ARG A 248 19.05 -8.77 9.26
N PRO A 249 18.14 -9.42 8.54
CA PRO A 249 16.89 -8.77 8.14
C PRO A 249 16.01 -8.51 9.38
N GLU A 250 15.41 -7.33 9.48
CA GLU A 250 14.55 -6.90 10.59
C GLU A 250 13.27 -6.25 10.04
N PHE A 251 12.16 -6.44 10.73
CA PHE A 251 10.85 -5.88 10.35
C PHE A 251 10.43 -4.76 11.30
N PRO A 252 9.58 -3.81 10.88
CA PRO A 252 9.06 -2.78 11.75
C PRO A 252 8.17 -3.37 12.83
N ILE A 253 8.25 -2.80 14.04
CA ILE A 253 7.46 -3.25 15.19
C ILE A 253 6.50 -2.14 15.61
N PHE A 254 5.25 -2.50 15.85
CA PHE A 254 4.20 -1.58 16.31
C PHE A 254 3.71 -2.00 17.68
N SER A 255 3.64 -1.04 18.61
CA SER A 255 2.95 -1.18 19.89
C SER A 255 1.66 -0.36 19.88
N ARG A 256 0.62 -0.89 20.54
CA ARG A 256 -0.69 -0.23 20.67
C ARG A 256 -0.63 0.98 21.62
N VAL A 257 0.27 0.93 22.60
CA VAL A 257 0.47 1.96 23.61
C VAL A 257 1.78 2.68 23.28
N PRO A 258 1.89 4.01 23.50
CA PRO A 258 3.15 4.72 23.33
C PRO A 258 4.15 4.30 24.42
N GLU A 259 4.87 3.21 24.17
CA GLU A 259 5.82 2.58 25.10
C GLU A 259 7.28 2.98 24.82
N PHE A 260 7.57 3.43 23.60
CA PHE A 260 8.93 3.73 23.16
C PHE A 260 9.29 5.18 23.48
N ASP A 261 9.62 5.42 24.75
CA ASP A 261 10.13 6.70 25.22
C ASP A 261 11.67 6.80 25.03
N GLU A 262 12.23 7.98 25.30
CA GLU A 262 13.67 8.28 25.05
C GLU A 262 14.63 7.30 25.75
N ASN A 263 14.24 6.82 26.92
CA ASN A 263 15.04 5.89 27.75
C ASN A 263 14.82 4.41 27.40
N TYR A 264 13.92 4.10 26.45
CA TYR A 264 13.65 2.72 26.09
C TYR A 264 14.85 2.14 25.30
N PRO A 265 15.36 0.95 25.64
CA PRO A 265 16.47 0.31 24.94
C PRO A 265 16.02 -0.29 23.61
N VAL A 266 15.64 0.58 22.65
CA VAL A 266 15.13 0.21 21.31
C VAL A 266 16.07 -0.74 20.58
N VAL A 267 17.38 -0.54 20.73
CA VAL A 267 18.41 -1.34 20.04
C VAL A 267 18.44 -2.78 20.56
N GLU A 268 18.33 -2.98 21.86
CA GLU A 268 18.32 -4.32 22.48
C GLU A 268 17.03 -5.03 22.16
N PHE A 269 15.90 -4.33 22.31
CA PHE A 269 14.58 -4.84 21.95
C PHE A 269 14.50 -5.31 20.50
N MET A 270 15.07 -4.56 19.55
CA MET A 270 15.10 -4.96 18.14
C MET A 270 16.03 -6.15 17.87
N LYS A 271 17.12 -6.31 18.63
CA LYS A 271 18.02 -7.47 18.52
C LYS A 271 17.35 -8.75 19.02
N ASP A 272 16.58 -8.67 20.09
CA ASP A 272 15.86 -9.82 20.67
C ASP A 272 14.68 -10.26 19.79
N ASN A 273 14.00 -9.31 19.15
CA ASN A 273 12.88 -9.57 18.24
C ASN A 273 13.31 -9.82 16.79
N ALA A 274 14.61 -9.83 16.49
CA ALA A 274 15.10 -10.14 15.15
C ALA A 274 14.83 -11.62 14.82
N PRO A 275 14.28 -11.95 13.64
CA PRO A 275 14.00 -13.33 13.26
C PRO A 275 15.28 -14.16 13.28
N SER A 276 15.27 -15.26 14.06
CA SER A 276 16.46 -16.09 14.31
C SER A 276 16.83 -17.01 13.13
N LYS A 277 15.95 -17.18 12.14
CA LYS A 277 16.19 -17.95 10.90
C LYS A 277 15.41 -17.38 9.72
N PRO A 278 15.97 -17.42 8.48
CA PRO A 278 15.18 -17.22 7.28
C PRO A 278 14.27 -18.45 7.06
N SER A 279 12.97 -18.19 6.86
CA SER A 279 12.01 -19.14 6.28
C SER A 279 12.22 -19.28 4.79
#